data_AF-A0A3E0PTV6-F1
#
_entry.id   AF-A0A3E0PTV6-F1
#
_cell.length_a   1.000
_cell.length_b   1.000
_cell.length_c   1.000
_cell.angle_alpha   90.00
_cell.angle_beta   90.00
_cell.angle_gamma   90.00
#
_symmetry.space_group_name_H-M   'P 1'
#
loop_
_entity.id
_entity.type
_entity.pdbx_description
1 polymer ?
#
loop_
_entity_poly.entity_id
_entity_poly.type
_entity_poly.pdbx_seq_one_letter_code
_entity_poly.pdbx_strand_id
1 'polypeptide(L)'
;MLQRAREALSQCNWEIGECAAQWTERYARGRTDADFGGLIGLSGDQVYQRRRVWETFSDVHENYSRLKWSHFYAALNWDDAADCLQWAEDMHATVAEMKAWRRAQHGEDLTTPAGDENAALAAVELLPMETGVVRDVESTSSTQDNPRRRSESSSAESATVSGAARESGAGDDYAPFGNRARGDAETSTAVAERPQPSAEAVLKRVAAALEKCDAALTPEVLEGFADAPVKLRKRLKLAMQNLSSKTAGLKV
;
A
#
# COMPACT_ATOMS: atom_id res chain seq x y z
N MET A 1 26.20 0.83 3.79
CA MET A 1 25.43 2.09 3.65
C MET A 1 23.96 1.82 3.31
N LEU A 2 23.66 1.10 2.21
CA LEU A 2 22.29 0.74 1.84
C LEU A 2 21.50 0.02 2.95
N GLN A 3 22.11 -1.00 3.57
CA GLN A 3 21.45 -1.78 4.63
C GLN A 3 21.06 -0.91 5.85
N ARG A 4 21.97 -0.04 6.30
CA ARG A 4 21.73 0.92 7.40
C ARG A 4 20.61 1.91 7.08
N ALA A 5 20.50 2.36 5.82
CA ALA A 5 19.40 3.24 5.40
C ALA A 5 18.05 2.50 5.45
N ARG A 6 18.03 1.22 5.06
CA ARG A 6 16.81 0.38 5.13
C ARG A 6 16.38 0.09 6.56
N GLU A 7 17.33 -0.14 7.46
CA GLU A 7 17.07 -0.31 8.89
C GLU A 7 16.46 0.96 9.49
N ALA A 8 17.02 2.14 9.20
CA ALA A 8 16.48 3.41 9.66
C ALA A 8 15.04 3.64 9.16
N LEU A 9 14.75 3.38 7.88
CA LEU A 9 13.39 3.47 7.34
C LEU A 9 12.42 2.51 8.03
N SER A 10 12.85 1.27 8.27
CA SER A 10 12.05 0.29 9.00
C SER A 10 11.72 0.77 10.41
N GLN A 11 12.71 1.32 11.12
CA GLN A 11 12.52 1.87 12.45
C GLN A 11 11.53 3.05 12.44
N CYS A 12 11.68 3.98 11.50
CA CYS A 12 10.74 5.10 11.35
C CYS A 12 9.31 4.62 11.08
N ASN A 13 9.12 3.54 10.32
CA ASN A 13 7.77 3.01 10.07
C ASN A 13 7.09 2.49 11.34
N TRP A 14 7.84 1.87 12.25
CA TRP A 14 7.33 1.44 13.56
C TRP A 14 6.97 2.64 14.45
N GLU A 15 7.85 3.63 14.55
CA GLU A 15 7.62 4.84 15.35
C GLU A 15 6.42 5.65 14.86
N ILE A 16 6.25 5.78 13.54
CA ILE A 16 5.08 6.44 12.95
C ILE A 16 3.80 5.66 13.27
N GLY A 17 3.84 4.32 13.18
CA GLY A 17 2.71 3.46 13.52
C GLY A 17 2.29 3.61 14.98
N GLU A 18 3.25 3.63 15.90
CA GLU A 18 3.02 3.89 17.33
C GLU A 18 2.37 5.26 17.57
N CYS A 19 2.98 6.32 17.01
CA CYS A 19 2.45 7.67 17.16
C CYS A 19 1.02 7.79 16.61
N ALA A 20 0.74 7.16 15.48
CA ALA A 20 -0.58 7.14 14.86
C ALA A 20 -1.60 6.38 15.72
N ALA A 21 -1.23 5.24 16.29
CA ALA A 21 -2.08 4.49 17.21
C ALA A 21 -2.42 5.33 18.45
N GLN A 22 -1.41 5.92 19.09
CA GLN A 22 -1.63 6.79 20.26
C GLN A 22 -2.44 8.04 19.91
N TRP A 23 -2.25 8.62 18.73
CA TRP A 23 -2.98 9.79 18.24
C TRP A 23 -4.47 9.51 18.06
N THR A 24 -4.79 8.38 17.43
CA THR A 24 -6.18 7.95 17.17
C THR A 24 -6.87 7.44 18.44
N GLU A 25 -6.13 6.86 19.39
CA GLU A 25 -6.65 6.36 20.66
C GLU A 25 -6.90 7.47 21.70
N ARG A 26 -5.92 8.36 21.96
CA ARG A 26 -6.01 9.35 23.06
C ARG A 26 -7.03 10.46 22.83
N TYR A 27 -7.54 10.61 21.62
CA TYR A 27 -8.40 11.72 21.25
C TYR A 27 -9.45 11.33 20.21
N ALA A 28 -10.20 10.26 20.47
CA ALA A 28 -11.31 9.75 19.66
C ALA A 28 -12.45 10.76 19.33
N ARG A 29 -12.25 12.07 19.57
CA ARG A 29 -13.07 13.21 19.11
C ARG A 29 -12.95 13.49 17.61
N GLY A 30 -12.93 12.44 16.78
CA GLY A 30 -12.94 12.57 15.31
C GLY A 30 -11.59 12.85 14.65
N ARG A 31 -10.46 12.60 15.33
CA ARG A 31 -9.13 12.67 14.71
C ARG A 31 -8.86 11.39 13.92
N THR A 32 -8.44 11.55 12.68
CA THR A 32 -8.25 10.46 11.72
C THR A 32 -6.78 10.30 11.33
N ASP A 33 -6.45 9.17 10.69
CA ASP A 33 -5.14 8.96 10.07
C ASP A 33 -4.83 10.03 9.01
N ALA A 34 -5.85 10.57 8.34
CA ALA A 34 -5.69 11.65 7.37
C ALA A 34 -5.26 12.97 8.05
N ASP A 35 -5.82 13.30 9.22
CA ASP A 35 -5.42 14.48 9.99
C ASP A 35 -3.98 14.36 10.47
N PHE A 36 -3.59 13.18 10.96
CA PHE A 36 -2.22 12.91 11.39
C PHE A 36 -1.24 12.97 10.21
N GLY A 37 -1.59 12.31 9.10
CA GLY A 37 -0.78 12.31 7.88
C GLY A 37 -0.54 13.72 7.33
N GLY A 38 -1.57 14.57 7.34
CA GLY A 38 -1.44 15.98 6.93
C GLY A 38 -0.41 16.77 7.72
N LEU A 39 -0.16 16.43 8.99
CA LEU A 39 0.84 17.10 9.84
C LEU A 39 2.27 16.63 9.56
N ILE A 40 2.45 15.39 9.10
CA ILE A 40 3.77 14.77 8.89
C ILE A 40 4.13 14.55 7.41
N GLY A 41 3.30 15.05 6.49
CA GLY A 41 3.53 14.94 5.05
C GLY A 41 3.30 13.54 4.49
N LEU A 42 2.40 12.75 5.10
CA LEU A 42 1.99 11.44 4.62
C LEU A 42 0.50 11.42 4.28
N SER A 43 0.09 10.55 3.36
CA SER A 43 -1.33 10.30 3.11
C SER A 43 -1.96 9.54 4.28
N GLY A 44 -3.27 9.71 4.48
CA GLY A 44 -4.00 8.96 5.50
C GLY A 44 -3.90 7.44 5.34
N ASP A 45 -3.83 6.95 4.11
CA ASP A 45 -3.63 5.52 3.81
C ASP A 45 -2.23 5.03 4.25
N GLN A 46 -1.18 5.81 3.99
CA GLN A 46 0.17 5.48 4.44
C GLN A 46 0.30 5.41 5.96
N VAL A 47 -0.40 6.31 6.67
CA VAL A 47 -0.46 6.33 8.14
C VAL A 47 -1.26 5.13 8.64
N TYR A 48 -2.44 4.90 8.05
CA TYR A 48 -3.31 3.78 8.40
C TYR A 48 -2.58 2.44 8.32
N GLN A 49 -1.84 2.20 7.23
CA GLN A 49 -1.06 0.97 7.04
C GLN A 49 0.00 0.77 8.15
N ARG A 50 0.74 1.83 8.52
CA ARG A 50 1.74 1.78 9.60
C ARG A 50 1.10 1.53 10.95
N ARG A 51 -0.01 2.22 11.24
CA ARG A 51 -0.79 2.03 12.46
C ARG A 51 -1.28 0.60 12.58
N ARG A 52 -1.88 0.05 11.52
CA ARG A 52 -2.39 -1.33 11.50
C ARG A 52 -1.30 -2.37 11.78
N VAL A 53 -0.12 -2.20 11.20
CA VAL A 53 1.02 -3.10 11.46
C VAL A 53 1.47 -2.99 12.92
N TRP A 54 1.59 -1.78 13.45
CA TRP A 54 1.95 -1.56 14.86
C TRP A 54 0.92 -2.17 15.82
N GLU A 55 -0.38 -1.93 15.60
CA GLU A 55 -1.45 -2.49 16.43
C GLU A 55 -1.46 -4.02 16.44
N THR A 56 -0.99 -4.65 15.37
CA THR A 56 -1.06 -6.11 15.20
C THR A 56 0.19 -6.83 15.70
N PHE A 57 1.37 -6.21 15.57
CA PHE A 57 2.65 -6.90 15.79
C PHE A 57 3.59 -6.19 16.79
N SER A 58 3.18 -5.08 17.41
CA SER A 58 4.05 -4.31 18.32
C SER A 58 4.60 -5.14 19.48
N ASP A 59 3.85 -6.11 19.97
CA ASP A 59 4.21 -7.01 21.06
C ASP A 59 5.23 -8.10 20.67
N VAL A 60 5.25 -8.49 19.39
CA VAL A 60 6.08 -9.63 18.91
C VAL A 60 7.23 -9.22 18.00
N HIS A 61 7.21 -8.03 17.39
CA HIS A 61 8.16 -7.68 16.34
C HIS A 61 9.64 -7.66 16.82
N GLU A 62 9.88 -7.34 18.09
CA GLU A 62 11.23 -7.33 18.68
C GLU A 62 11.86 -8.73 18.76
N ASN A 63 11.05 -9.79 18.73
CA ASN A 63 11.54 -11.17 18.69
C ASN A 63 12.20 -11.52 17.35
N TYR A 64 11.95 -10.71 16.31
CA TYR A 64 12.40 -10.94 14.95
C TYR A 64 13.48 -9.92 14.55
N SER A 65 14.70 -10.13 15.04
CA SER A 65 15.81 -9.18 14.90
C SER A 65 16.21 -8.86 13.46
N ARG A 66 15.86 -9.70 12.48
CA ARG A 66 16.27 -9.55 11.08
C ARG A 66 15.12 -9.14 10.16
N LEU A 67 13.89 -9.31 10.61
CA LEU A 67 12.72 -8.92 9.84
C LEU A 67 12.56 -7.41 9.81
N LYS A 68 12.08 -6.93 8.68
CA LYS A 68 11.81 -5.51 8.47
C LYS A 68 10.31 -5.29 8.57
N TRP A 69 9.91 -4.04 8.80
CA TRP A 69 8.49 -3.64 8.81
C TRP A 69 7.72 -4.18 7.59
N SER A 70 8.36 -4.24 6.41
CA SER A 70 7.75 -4.78 5.18
C SER A 70 7.40 -6.27 5.24
N HIS A 71 8.07 -7.07 6.07
CA HIS A 71 7.65 -8.46 6.33
C HIS A 71 6.32 -8.49 7.07
N PHE A 72 6.19 -7.71 8.13
CA PHE A 72 4.97 -7.63 8.93
C PHE A 72 3.80 -7.04 8.15
N TYR A 73 4.06 -6.00 7.34
CA TYR A 73 3.04 -5.46 6.45
C TYR A 73 2.53 -6.51 5.45
N ALA A 74 3.43 -7.30 4.86
CA ALA A 74 3.02 -8.37 3.95
C ALA A 74 2.15 -9.42 4.64
N ALA A 75 2.43 -9.71 5.91
CA ALA A 75 1.74 -10.70 6.73
C ALA A 75 0.48 -10.18 7.44
N LEU A 76 0.14 -8.88 7.32
CA LEU A 76 -0.91 -8.22 8.10
C LEU A 76 -2.29 -8.90 8.03
N ASN A 77 -2.61 -9.49 6.87
CA ASN A 77 -3.89 -10.14 6.62
C ASN A 77 -3.76 -11.66 6.43
N TRP A 78 -2.64 -12.26 6.84
CA TRP A 78 -2.40 -13.70 6.72
C TRP A 78 -2.85 -14.41 7.99
N ASP A 79 -3.60 -15.49 7.82
CA ASP A 79 -4.05 -16.40 8.87
C ASP A 79 -2.88 -17.18 9.49
N ASP A 80 -1.86 -17.46 8.70
CA ASP A 80 -0.62 -18.15 9.03
C ASP A 80 0.58 -17.19 9.18
N ALA A 81 0.32 -15.94 9.58
CA ALA A 81 1.35 -14.91 9.72
C ALA A 81 2.51 -15.34 10.64
N ALA A 82 2.21 -15.97 11.78
CA ALA A 82 3.22 -16.39 12.74
C ALA A 82 4.21 -17.41 12.13
N ASP A 83 3.70 -18.44 11.46
CA ASP A 83 4.53 -19.47 10.82
C ASP A 83 5.35 -18.88 9.67
N CYS A 84 4.75 -17.98 8.88
CA CYS A 84 5.45 -17.30 7.79
C CYS A 84 6.59 -16.39 8.28
N LEU A 85 6.35 -15.61 9.34
CA LEU A 85 7.34 -14.71 9.92
C LEU A 85 8.48 -15.50 10.58
N GLN A 86 8.15 -16.55 11.33
CA GLN A 86 9.15 -17.44 11.93
C GLN A 86 10.04 -18.08 10.87
N TRP A 87 9.44 -18.63 9.82
CA TRP A 87 10.19 -19.20 8.70
C TRP A 87 11.10 -18.16 8.03
N ALA A 88 10.62 -16.93 7.85
CA ALA A 88 11.40 -15.86 7.23
C ALA A 88 12.60 -15.42 8.08
N GLU A 89 12.46 -15.39 9.41
CA GLU A 89 13.55 -15.09 10.34
C GLU A 89 14.62 -16.20 10.27
N ASP A 90 14.20 -17.46 10.35
CA ASP A 90 15.07 -18.63 10.35
C ASP A 90 15.85 -18.77 9.03
N MET A 91 15.17 -18.56 7.90
CA MET A 91 15.75 -18.69 6.56
C MET A 91 16.42 -17.41 6.05
N HIS A 92 16.32 -16.32 6.79
CA HIS A 92 16.77 -14.98 6.38
C HIS A 92 16.15 -14.56 5.04
N ALA A 93 14.87 -14.88 4.88
CA ALA A 93 14.16 -14.72 3.63
C ALA A 93 13.75 -13.27 3.39
N THR A 94 13.80 -12.84 2.14
CA THR A 94 13.16 -11.61 1.69
C THR A 94 11.64 -11.74 1.72
N VAL A 95 10.92 -10.61 1.69
CA VAL A 95 9.45 -10.61 1.63
C VAL A 95 8.91 -11.40 0.42
N ALA A 96 9.62 -11.35 -0.71
CA ALA A 96 9.25 -12.11 -1.90
C ALA A 96 9.38 -13.62 -1.70
N GLU A 97 10.44 -14.06 -1.02
CA GLU A 97 10.66 -15.47 -0.68
C GLU A 97 9.65 -15.95 0.37
N MET A 98 9.35 -15.13 1.39
CA MET A 98 8.31 -15.42 2.38
C MET A 98 6.95 -15.61 1.72
N LYS A 99 6.56 -14.73 0.80
CA LYS A 99 5.34 -14.87 -0.01
C LYS A 99 5.35 -16.14 -0.86
N ALA A 100 6.48 -16.46 -1.48
CA ALA A 100 6.60 -17.67 -2.31
C ALA A 100 6.50 -18.95 -1.48
N TRP A 101 7.12 -18.96 -0.30
CA TRP A 101 7.04 -20.07 0.63
C TRP A 101 5.61 -20.30 1.13
N ARG A 102 4.91 -19.23 1.52
CA ARG A 102 3.49 -19.31 1.91
C ARG A 102 2.65 -19.93 0.80
N ARG A 103 2.80 -19.47 -0.44
CA ARG A 103 2.11 -20.06 -1.60
C ARG A 103 2.43 -21.55 -1.77
N ALA A 104 3.69 -21.94 -1.57
CA ALA A 104 4.10 -23.33 -1.64
C ALA A 104 3.44 -24.19 -0.56
N GLN A 105 3.24 -23.67 0.66
CA GLN A 105 2.57 -24.38 1.76
C GLN A 105 1.07 -24.61 1.47
N HIS A 106 0.40 -23.62 0.86
CA HIS A 106 -1.03 -23.71 0.49
C HIS A 106 -1.28 -24.43 -0.84
N GLY A 107 -0.23 -24.96 -1.50
CA GLY A 107 -0.34 -25.67 -2.77
C GLY A 107 -0.69 -24.75 -3.96
N GLU A 108 -0.47 -23.44 -3.83
CA GLU A 108 -0.68 -22.47 -4.91
C GLU A 108 0.41 -22.58 -5.99
N ASP A 109 0.03 -22.37 -7.26
CA ASP A 109 0.95 -22.47 -8.40
C ASP A 109 1.99 -21.34 -8.40
N LEU A 110 3.23 -21.70 -8.05
CA LEU A 110 4.41 -20.83 -7.99
C LEU A 110 4.83 -20.24 -9.36
N THR A 111 4.21 -20.65 -10.46
CA THR A 111 4.46 -20.07 -11.80
C THR A 111 3.64 -18.81 -12.06
N THR A 112 2.64 -18.52 -11.21
CA THR A 112 1.92 -17.25 -11.25
C THR A 112 2.76 -16.14 -10.60
N PRO A 113 2.88 -14.96 -11.24
CA PRO A 113 3.60 -13.85 -10.63
C PRO A 113 2.90 -13.48 -9.32
N ALA A 114 3.67 -13.27 -8.25
CA ALA A 114 3.16 -12.65 -7.03
C ALA A 114 2.43 -11.37 -7.44
N GLY A 115 1.13 -11.26 -7.14
CA GLY A 115 0.30 -10.13 -7.54
C GLY A 115 0.90 -8.78 -7.12
N ASP A 116 0.33 -7.69 -7.64
CA ASP A 116 0.74 -6.27 -7.48
C ASP A 116 1.05 -5.79 -6.05
N GLU A 117 0.82 -6.62 -5.03
CA GLU A 117 1.18 -6.41 -3.63
C GLU A 117 2.67 -6.09 -3.39
N ASN A 118 3.59 -6.56 -4.25
CA ASN A 118 5.00 -6.18 -4.15
C ASN A 118 5.27 -4.73 -4.59
N ALA A 119 4.47 -4.18 -5.50
CA ALA A 119 4.56 -2.78 -5.89
C ALA A 119 4.03 -1.86 -4.78
N ALA A 120 2.94 -2.26 -4.11
CA ALA A 120 2.40 -1.54 -2.95
C ALA A 120 3.42 -1.47 -1.80
N LEU A 121 4.08 -2.59 -1.49
CA LEU A 121 5.16 -2.66 -0.49
C LEU A 121 6.33 -1.71 -0.81
N ALA A 122 6.78 -1.71 -2.07
CA ALA A 122 7.87 -0.85 -2.50
C ALA A 122 7.48 0.62 -2.40
N ALA A 123 6.25 0.99 -2.76
CA ALA A 123 5.75 2.35 -2.59
C ALA A 123 5.73 2.78 -1.12
N VAL A 124 5.34 1.90 -0.20
CA VAL A 124 5.26 2.24 1.23
C VAL A 124 6.65 2.37 1.88
N GLU A 125 7.63 1.55 1.47
CA GLU A 125 9.00 1.56 2.01
C GLU A 125 9.87 2.71 1.45
N LEU A 126 9.59 3.22 0.24
CA LEU A 126 10.45 4.19 -0.48
C LEU A 126 9.96 5.64 -0.51
N LEU A 127 8.81 5.98 0.06
CA LEU A 127 8.28 7.34 -0.10
C LEU A 127 9.09 8.35 0.74
N PRO A 128 9.72 9.36 0.10
CA PRO A 128 10.32 10.48 0.83
C PRO A 128 9.18 11.25 1.50
N MET A 129 9.37 11.60 2.77
CA MET A 129 8.56 12.61 3.42
C MET A 129 8.66 13.87 2.56
N GLU A 130 7.59 14.21 1.83
CA GLU A 130 7.51 15.52 1.21
C GLU A 130 7.50 16.51 2.38
N THR A 131 8.61 17.22 2.56
CA THR A 131 8.73 18.27 3.56
C THR A 131 7.76 19.38 3.19
N GLY A 132 6.51 19.24 3.62
CA GLY A 132 5.52 20.29 3.59
C GLY A 132 6.08 21.48 4.36
N VAL A 133 6.15 22.62 3.67
CA VAL A 133 6.55 23.90 4.25
C VAL A 133 5.73 24.14 5.51
N VAL A 134 6.41 24.18 6.66
CA VAL A 134 5.82 24.57 7.94
C VAL A 134 5.18 25.95 7.74
N ARG A 135 3.86 26.01 7.75
CA ARG A 135 3.15 27.29 7.80
C ARG A 135 3.14 27.72 9.26
N ASP A 136 4.03 28.64 9.60
CA ASP A 136 4.07 29.25 10.93
C ASP A 136 2.69 29.84 11.26
N VAL A 137 2.05 29.25 12.26
CA VAL A 137 0.87 29.79 12.94
C VAL A 137 1.36 30.31 14.28
N GLU A 138 1.67 31.61 14.32
CA GLU A 138 1.59 32.53 15.48
C GLU A 138 2.21 33.86 15.03
N SER A 139 1.53 35.00 15.05
CA SER A 139 1.07 35.64 16.28
C SER A 139 0.00 36.69 15.98
N THR A 140 -1.16 36.56 16.60
CA THR A 140 -2.15 37.64 16.71
C THR A 140 -2.03 38.25 18.10
N SER A 141 -1.49 39.47 18.21
CA SER A 141 -1.77 40.40 19.31
C SER A 141 -1.13 41.79 19.05
N SER A 142 -1.99 42.79 18.79
CA SER A 142 -2.07 44.14 19.43
C SER A 142 -0.76 44.89 19.76
N THR A 143 -0.51 46.20 19.51
CA THR A 143 -1.35 47.43 19.46
C THR A 143 -0.46 48.68 19.17
N GLN A 144 -1.07 49.76 18.60
CA GLN A 144 -0.68 51.21 18.59
C GLN A 144 0.43 51.70 17.61
N ASP A 145 0.35 52.85 16.91
CA ASP A 145 -0.58 53.99 16.89
C ASP A 145 -0.36 54.92 15.65
N ASN A 146 -1.47 55.41 15.03
CA ASN A 146 -1.79 56.72 14.37
C ASN A 146 -1.00 57.41 13.22
N PRO A 147 -1.55 58.46 12.52
CA PRO A 147 -2.95 58.76 12.11
C PRO A 147 -3.14 59.36 10.67
N ARG A 148 -4.43 59.54 10.29
CA ARG A 148 -5.07 60.52 9.36
C ARG A 148 -5.37 60.10 7.89
N ARG A 149 -6.65 59.83 7.61
CA ARG A 149 -7.53 60.69 6.77
C ARG A 149 -9.03 60.35 6.91
N ARG A 150 -9.82 61.44 6.95
CA ARG A 150 -11.30 61.66 7.05
C ARG A 150 -12.03 61.13 5.78
N SER A 151 -13.32 60.77 5.65
CA SER A 151 -14.62 61.25 6.20
C SER A 151 -15.77 60.27 5.81
N GLU A 152 -16.84 60.24 6.64
CA GLU A 152 -18.30 60.03 6.34
C GLU A 152 -18.79 58.73 5.65
N SER A 153 -19.93 58.10 5.96
CA SER A 153 -21.11 58.39 6.80
C SER A 153 -21.93 57.11 7.08
N SER A 154 -22.66 57.12 8.20
CA SER A 154 -24.02 56.54 8.44
C SER A 154 -24.34 55.07 8.11
N SER A 155 -24.56 54.25 9.15
CA SER A 155 -25.91 53.85 9.63
C SER A 155 -25.84 52.57 10.48
N ALA A 156 -26.74 52.50 11.47
CA ALA A 156 -26.96 51.41 12.42
C ALA A 156 -27.27 50.06 11.70
N GLU A 157 -27.19 48.86 12.29
CA GLU A 157 -27.79 48.41 13.55
C GLU A 157 -27.10 47.12 14.05
N SER A 158 -27.14 46.94 15.36
CA SER A 158 -26.89 45.66 16.04
C SER A 158 -28.07 44.73 15.80
N ALA A 159 -27.81 43.51 15.31
CA ALA A 159 -28.82 42.47 15.18
C ALA A 159 -28.26 41.12 15.62
N THR A 160 -28.59 40.75 16.85
CA THR A 160 -28.63 39.38 17.36
C THR A 160 -29.75 38.60 16.67
N VAL A 161 -29.45 37.46 16.03
CA VAL A 161 -30.43 36.44 15.60
C VAL A 161 -29.72 35.10 15.72
N SER A 162 -29.97 34.34 16.78
CA SER A 162 -31.06 33.35 16.94
C SER A 162 -30.85 32.08 16.13
N GLY A 163 -30.82 30.98 16.86
CA GLY A 163 -30.80 29.64 16.32
C GLY A 163 -32.04 29.34 15.47
N ALA A 164 -31.83 28.53 14.45
CA ALA A 164 -32.88 27.87 13.71
C ALA A 164 -32.49 26.40 13.57
N ALA A 165 -33.25 25.55 14.24
CA ALA A 165 -33.38 24.14 13.89
C ALA A 165 -34.20 24.02 12.60
N ARG A 166 -33.65 23.29 11.62
CA ARG A 166 -34.36 22.59 10.54
C ARG A 166 -33.52 21.34 10.25
N GLU A 167 -33.95 20.18 10.71
CA GLU A 167 -34.88 19.27 10.02
C GLU A 167 -34.29 18.73 8.70
N SER A 168 -33.81 17.48 8.82
CA SER A 168 -33.95 16.37 7.87
C SER A 168 -33.61 16.58 6.39
N GLY A 169 -32.47 16.05 5.96
CA GLY A 169 -32.25 15.63 4.58
C GLY A 169 -30.80 15.65 4.13
N ALA A 170 -30.33 14.50 3.60
CA ALA A 170 -29.07 14.30 2.89
C ALA A 170 -27.80 14.14 3.74
N GLY A 171 -27.72 13.03 4.47
CA GLY A 171 -26.44 12.36 4.72
C GLY A 171 -26.34 11.15 3.79
N ASP A 172 -25.84 11.36 2.57
CA ASP A 172 -25.32 10.27 1.76
C ASP A 172 -24.11 9.70 2.53
N ASP A 173 -24.33 8.52 3.11
CA ASP A 173 -23.32 7.66 3.68
C ASP A 173 -22.22 7.41 2.64
N TYR A 174 -21.10 8.14 2.71
CA TYR A 174 -19.86 7.67 2.11
C TYR A 174 -19.27 6.58 3.01
N ALA A 175 -19.82 5.38 2.87
CA ALA A 175 -19.23 4.13 3.31
C ALA A 175 -18.91 3.32 2.04
N PRO A 176 -17.63 3.14 1.67
CA PRO A 176 -17.27 2.33 0.50
C PRO A 176 -17.64 0.84 0.64
N PHE A 177 -18.14 0.42 1.81
CA PHE A 177 -18.78 -0.88 2.02
C PHE A 177 -20.11 -0.69 2.77
N GLY A 178 -21.22 -0.93 2.07
CA GLY A 178 -22.57 -0.73 2.58
C GLY A 178 -22.92 -1.61 3.78
N ASN A 179 -23.76 -1.05 4.66
CA ASN A 179 -24.17 -1.56 5.97
C ASN A 179 -25.15 -2.76 5.91
N ARG A 180 -24.86 -3.76 5.07
CA ARG A 180 -25.56 -5.06 5.05
C ARG A 180 -24.71 -6.24 5.53
N ALA A 181 -23.57 -5.99 6.17
CA ALA A 181 -22.70 -7.02 6.76
C ALA A 181 -23.12 -7.42 8.19
N ARG A 182 -24.42 -7.57 8.44
CA ARG A 182 -24.94 -8.24 9.64
C ARG A 182 -26.16 -9.07 9.25
N GLY A 183 -25.89 -10.18 8.59
CA GLY A 183 -26.81 -11.31 8.51
C GLY A 183 -26.35 -12.34 9.54
N ASP A 184 -27.30 -12.81 10.34
CA ASP A 184 -27.12 -13.85 11.35
C ASP A 184 -26.37 -15.07 10.81
N ALA A 185 -25.51 -15.62 11.67
CA ALA A 185 -24.78 -16.84 11.41
C ALA A 185 -25.75 -18.02 11.38
N GLU A 186 -26.14 -18.45 10.17
CA GLU A 186 -26.56 -19.83 9.92
C GLU A 186 -25.62 -20.49 8.91
N THR A 187 -25.21 -21.68 9.31
CA THR A 187 -24.23 -22.56 8.68
C THR A 187 -24.58 -22.87 7.22
N SER A 188 -23.71 -22.52 6.28
CA SER A 188 -23.66 -23.18 4.97
C SER A 188 -22.27 -23.05 4.33
N THR A 189 -21.60 -24.18 4.23
CA THR A 189 -20.43 -24.43 3.41
C THR A 189 -20.75 -24.22 1.93
N ALA A 190 -20.22 -23.16 1.33
CA ALA A 190 -20.16 -23.01 -0.13
C ALA A 190 -18.89 -22.24 -0.50
N VAL A 191 -17.89 -22.97 -0.99
CA VAL A 191 -16.68 -22.42 -1.61
C VAL A 191 -17.10 -21.80 -2.95
N ALA A 192 -17.07 -20.47 -3.04
CA ALA A 192 -17.29 -19.77 -4.30
C ALA A 192 -16.04 -19.92 -5.19
N GLU A 193 -16.11 -20.82 -6.16
CA GLU A 193 -15.07 -21.08 -7.14
C GLU A 193 -14.91 -19.86 -8.08
N ARG A 194 -13.69 -19.29 -8.13
CA ARG A 194 -13.35 -18.14 -9.00
C ARG A 194 -13.51 -18.57 -10.47
N PRO A 195 -14.23 -17.82 -11.33
CA PRO A 195 -14.42 -18.22 -12.72
C PRO A 195 -13.09 -18.26 -13.46
N GLN A 196 -12.73 -19.43 -13.99
CA GLN A 196 -11.53 -19.61 -14.80
C GLN A 196 -11.59 -18.70 -16.04
N PRO A 197 -10.49 -18.00 -16.40
CA PRO A 197 -10.49 -17.15 -17.57
C PRO A 197 -10.72 -17.99 -18.84
N SER A 198 -11.64 -17.53 -19.70
CA SER A 198 -11.93 -18.21 -20.96
C SER A 198 -10.66 -18.38 -21.80
N ALA A 199 -10.59 -19.46 -22.57
CA ALA A 199 -9.45 -19.76 -23.44
C ALA A 199 -9.10 -18.57 -24.36
N GLU A 200 -10.13 -17.83 -24.83
CA GLU A 200 -9.96 -16.63 -25.64
C GLU A 200 -9.24 -15.50 -24.89
N ALA A 201 -9.58 -15.27 -23.61
CA ALA A 201 -8.92 -14.25 -22.79
C ALA A 201 -7.46 -14.62 -22.51
N VAL A 202 -7.16 -15.92 -22.34
CA VAL A 202 -5.78 -16.41 -22.20
C VAL A 202 -5.00 -16.22 -23.50
N LEU A 203 -5.57 -16.58 -24.65
CA LEU A 203 -4.94 -16.40 -25.95
C LEU A 203 -4.63 -14.92 -26.26
N LYS A 204 -5.57 -14.00 -25.96
CA LYS A 204 -5.34 -12.55 -26.12
C LYS A 204 -4.19 -12.04 -25.25
N ARG A 205 -4.12 -12.50 -23.99
CA ARG A 205 -3.00 -12.14 -23.09
C ARG A 205 -1.67 -12.70 -23.56
N VAL A 206 -1.63 -13.94 -24.06
CA VAL A 206 -0.42 -14.55 -24.60
C VAL A 206 0.04 -13.79 -25.85
N ALA A 207 -0.86 -13.45 -26.77
CA ALA A 207 -0.54 -12.67 -27.97
C ALA A 207 0.06 -11.29 -27.59
N ALA A 208 -0.59 -10.54 -26.70
CA ALA A 208 -0.09 -9.25 -26.25
C ALA A 208 1.27 -9.33 -25.52
N ALA A 209 1.52 -10.43 -24.80
CA ALA A 209 2.82 -10.65 -24.17
C ALA A 209 3.92 -10.93 -25.21
N LEU A 210 3.63 -11.71 -26.26
CA LEU A 210 4.57 -11.99 -27.33
C LEU A 210 4.90 -10.74 -28.15
N GLU A 211 3.93 -9.89 -28.44
CA GLU A 211 4.14 -8.60 -29.11
C GLU A 211 5.04 -7.67 -28.28
N LYS A 212 4.86 -7.63 -26.95
CA LYS A 212 5.75 -6.87 -26.06
C LYS A 212 7.16 -7.45 -26.01
N CYS A 213 7.30 -8.77 -26.05
CA CYS A 213 8.61 -9.42 -26.12
C CYS A 213 9.32 -9.10 -27.44
N ASP A 214 8.61 -9.10 -28.56
CA ASP A 214 9.15 -8.72 -29.87
C ASP A 214 9.64 -7.26 -29.88
N ALA A 215 8.81 -6.33 -29.37
CA ALA A 215 9.19 -4.92 -29.25
C ALA A 215 10.39 -4.68 -28.32
N ALA A 216 10.60 -5.55 -27.33
CA ALA A 216 11.73 -5.46 -26.39
C ALA A 216 13.03 -6.07 -26.94
N LEU A 217 12.97 -6.92 -27.97
CA LEU A 217 14.13 -7.52 -28.62
C LEU A 217 14.71 -6.57 -29.69
N THR A 218 15.16 -5.40 -29.25
CA THR A 218 15.81 -4.44 -30.14
C THR A 218 17.16 -4.98 -30.67
N PRO A 219 17.66 -4.48 -31.80
CA PRO A 219 18.96 -4.88 -32.34
C PRO A 219 20.11 -4.75 -31.31
N GLU A 220 20.07 -3.70 -30.49
CA GLU A 220 21.03 -3.44 -29.41
C GLU A 220 21.00 -4.54 -28.32
N VAL A 221 19.80 -5.03 -27.97
CA VAL A 221 19.60 -6.12 -27.01
C VAL A 221 20.10 -7.44 -27.59
N LEU A 222 19.91 -7.66 -28.89
CA LEU A 222 20.39 -8.85 -29.60
C LEU A 222 21.91 -8.87 -29.74
N GLU A 223 22.54 -7.73 -30.01
CA GLU A 223 24.00 -7.59 -30.04
C GLU A 223 24.62 -7.80 -28.65
N GLY A 224 24.02 -7.22 -27.60
CA GLY A 224 24.44 -7.41 -26.22
C GLY A 224 24.15 -8.81 -25.64
N PHE A 225 23.43 -9.66 -26.37
CA PHE A 225 23.08 -11.00 -25.89
C PHE A 225 24.32 -11.88 -25.68
N ALA A 226 25.35 -11.75 -26.53
CA ALA A 226 26.57 -12.54 -26.43
C ALA A 226 27.35 -12.26 -25.13
N ASP A 227 27.32 -11.01 -24.67
CA ASP A 227 28.01 -10.53 -23.47
C ASP A 227 27.17 -10.70 -22.20
N ALA A 228 25.89 -11.02 -22.33
CA ALA A 228 25.00 -11.24 -21.20
C ALA A 228 25.45 -12.43 -20.31
N PRO A 229 25.16 -12.39 -18.99
CA PRO A 229 25.50 -13.46 -18.08
C PRO A 229 25.02 -14.83 -18.56
N VAL A 230 25.87 -15.86 -18.47
CA VAL A 230 25.60 -17.22 -18.99
C VAL A 230 24.28 -17.79 -18.44
N LYS A 231 23.96 -17.50 -17.17
CA LYS A 231 22.68 -17.89 -16.55
C LYS A 231 21.47 -17.28 -17.26
N LEU A 232 21.55 -16.00 -17.63
CA LEU A 232 20.49 -15.26 -18.31
C LEU A 232 20.31 -15.77 -19.75
N ARG A 233 21.41 -15.96 -20.48
CA ARG A 233 21.39 -16.55 -21.83
C ARG A 233 20.75 -17.94 -21.86
N LYS A 234 21.13 -18.81 -20.93
CA LYS A 234 20.56 -20.16 -20.81
C LYS A 234 19.06 -20.11 -20.50
N ARG A 235 18.65 -19.23 -19.60
CA ARG A 235 17.23 -19.05 -19.24
C ARG A 235 16.39 -18.57 -20.42
N LEU A 236 16.85 -17.56 -21.15
CA LEU A 236 16.13 -17.05 -22.33
C LEU A 236 16.03 -18.12 -23.43
N LYS A 237 17.15 -18.80 -23.73
CA LYS A 237 17.17 -19.89 -24.72
C LYS A 237 16.21 -21.02 -24.37
N LEU A 238 16.18 -21.45 -23.10
CA LEU A 238 15.27 -22.48 -22.63
C LEU A 238 13.81 -22.04 -22.71
N ALA A 239 13.51 -20.79 -22.38
CA ALA A 239 12.16 -20.24 -22.49
C ALA A 239 11.67 -20.22 -23.95
N MET A 240 12.52 -19.81 -24.89
CA MET A 240 12.19 -19.82 -26.33
C MET A 240 12.00 -21.24 -26.87
N GLN A 241 12.84 -22.19 -26.46
CA GLN A 241 12.70 -23.60 -26.85
C GLN A 241 11.39 -24.20 -26.33
N ASN A 242 11.05 -23.96 -25.06
CA ASN A 242 9.80 -24.44 -24.46
C ASN A 242 8.56 -23.80 -25.11
N LEU A 243 8.65 -22.53 -25.48
CA LEU A 243 7.58 -21.86 -26.22
C LEU A 243 7.42 -22.49 -27.61
N SER A 244 8.52 -22.64 -28.36
CA SER A 244 8.51 -23.25 -29.69
C SER A 244 8.00 -24.69 -29.67
N SER A 245 8.37 -25.51 -28.67
CA SER A 245 7.86 -26.88 -28.56
C SER A 245 6.36 -26.94 -28.29
N LYS A 246 5.82 -25.98 -27.52
CA LYS A 246 4.39 -25.92 -27.19
C LYS A 246 3.56 -25.38 -28.36
N THR A 247 4.13 -24.50 -29.17
CA THR A 247 3.44 -23.92 -30.33
C THR A 247 3.60 -24.73 -31.61
N ALA A 248 4.58 -25.63 -31.70
CA ALA A 248 4.81 -26.49 -32.88
C ALA A 248 3.62 -27.41 -33.24
N GLY A 249 2.73 -27.69 -32.28
CA GLY A 249 1.51 -28.48 -32.50
C GLY A 249 0.29 -27.67 -32.95
N LEU A 250 0.37 -26.34 -33.00
CA LEU A 250 -0.72 -25.47 -33.42
C LEU A 250 -0.79 -25.45 -34.95
N LYS A 251 -1.73 -26.19 -35.52
CA LYS A 251 -2.11 -26.02 -36.93
C LYS A 251 -3.03 -24.80 -37.04
N VAL A 252 -2.64 -23.85 -37.89
CA VAL A 252 -3.51 -22.75 -38.34
C VAL A 252 -4.51 -23.29 -39.35
#